data_AF-A0A7S1MEA1-F1
#
_entry.id   AF-A0A7S1MEA1-F1
#
_cell.length_a   1.000
_cell.length_b   1.000
_cell.length_c   1.000
_cell.angle_alpha   90.00
_cell.angle_beta   90.00
_cell.angle_gamma   90.00
#
_symmetry.space_group_name_H-M   'P 1'
#
loop_
_entity.id
_entity.type
_entity.pdbx_description
1 polymer ?
#
loop_
_entity_poly.entity_id
_entity_poly.type
_entity_poly.pdbx_seq_one_letter_code
_entity_poly.pdbx_strand_id
1 'polypeptide(L)'
;TVSVLYWPETGAPPRATNHQCTQPNLFRRPSAAMTESSGLVNAQRIRALVTRHVSSTGPVDQCDPAVLNEFVSIVHRGGSAEILGALKDPFKHGVPATQLRALHLIDRLVQNTPPDFTLCLTTEDWAERVFRTSKTTSSSEVADRIMLLVCSWHKRYPVEGMVKLIARFQQSKVVGERFQYIQADYNRRVAEKQQQRQRQEEEQQRQQQMQQQLSAQPSRTVHADPVGGPAPASRPRQTQRVDLNTLLMDVQGDMAGLEYGIQHPDMLDPDTAKDCAKHKATLSRIVENPAHVITDDERATVLAILEQLVNLLSFHDAINGTDYAGGA
;
A
#
# COMPACT_ATOMS: atom_id res chain seq x y z
N THR A 1 13.00 -1.51 45.87
CA THR A 1 11.57 -1.29 46.16
C THR A 1 10.82 -1.47 44.85
N VAL A 2 10.27 -2.66 44.65
CA VAL A 2 9.65 -3.08 43.37
C VAL A 2 8.14 -2.89 43.52
N SER A 3 7.58 -1.93 42.78
CA SER A 3 6.14 -1.68 42.76
C SER A 3 5.46 -2.71 41.84
N VAL A 4 4.74 -3.64 42.46
CA VAL A 4 3.85 -4.60 41.80
C VAL A 4 2.51 -3.90 41.57
N LEU A 5 2.12 -3.70 40.31
CA LEU A 5 0.79 -3.19 39.95
C LEU A 5 -0.21 -4.36 39.97
N TYR A 6 -1.12 -4.29 40.94
CA TYR A 6 -2.23 -5.20 41.15
C TYR A 6 -3.41 -4.76 40.27
N TRP A 7 -3.90 -5.65 39.41
CA TRP A 7 -5.17 -5.47 38.69
C TRP A 7 -6.29 -6.18 39.47
N PRO A 8 -7.41 -5.51 39.82
CA PRO A 8 -8.53 -6.20 40.44
C PRO A 8 -9.42 -6.85 39.37
N GLU A 9 -9.58 -8.17 39.47
CA GLU A 9 -10.70 -8.90 38.89
C GLU A 9 -11.99 -8.53 39.63
N THR A 10 -13.03 -8.12 38.89
CA THR A 10 -14.43 -8.61 39.00
C THR A 10 -15.41 -7.59 38.41
N GLY A 11 -16.13 -8.01 37.37
CA GLY A 11 -17.23 -7.27 36.78
C GLY A 11 -17.92 -8.13 35.74
N ALA A 12 -18.98 -8.83 36.14
CA ALA A 12 -19.78 -9.67 35.25
C ALA A 12 -20.43 -8.84 34.13
N PRO A 13 -20.54 -9.37 32.89
CA PRO A 13 -21.17 -8.65 31.78
C PRO A 13 -22.70 -8.64 31.91
N PRO A 14 -23.39 -7.57 31.49
CA PRO A 14 -24.84 -7.53 31.46
C PRO A 14 -25.39 -8.42 30.34
N ARG A 15 -26.48 -9.14 30.64
CA ARG A 15 -27.29 -9.91 29.69
C ARG A 15 -27.85 -8.99 28.60
N ALA A 16 -27.39 -9.16 27.37
CA ALA A 16 -28.00 -8.55 26.19
C ALA A 16 -29.33 -9.27 25.87
N THR A 17 -30.41 -8.48 25.79
CA THR A 17 -31.73 -8.90 25.32
C THR A 17 -31.73 -9.08 23.81
N ASN A 18 -32.22 -10.23 23.36
CA ASN A 18 -32.37 -10.59 21.94
C ASN A 18 -33.44 -9.72 21.28
N HIS A 19 -33.02 -8.69 20.52
CA HIS A 19 -33.88 -8.04 19.53
C HIS A 19 -33.58 -8.64 18.16
N GLN A 20 -34.49 -9.51 17.70
CA GLN A 20 -34.54 -9.95 16.31
C GLN A 20 -34.89 -8.75 15.43
N CYS A 21 -33.89 -8.20 14.73
CA CYS A 21 -34.08 -7.25 13.65
C CYS A 21 -34.16 -8.05 12.34
N THR A 22 -35.37 -8.32 11.88
CA THR A 22 -35.65 -8.88 10.56
C THR A 22 -35.31 -7.85 9.48
N GLN A 23 -34.11 -7.98 8.89
CA GLN A 23 -33.79 -7.21 7.68
C GLN A 23 -34.40 -7.87 6.43
N PRO A 24 -34.91 -7.07 5.48
CA PRO A 24 -35.44 -7.58 4.22
C PRO A 24 -34.30 -8.04 3.29
N ASN A 25 -34.40 -9.29 2.83
CA ASN A 25 -33.54 -9.92 1.83
C ASN A 25 -33.54 -9.14 0.50
N LEU A 26 -32.58 -8.23 0.33
CA LEU A 26 -32.22 -7.59 -0.93
C LEU A 26 -30.79 -7.96 -1.36
N PHE A 27 -30.45 -9.25 -1.29
CA PHE A 27 -29.33 -9.80 -2.04
C PHE A 27 -29.80 -11.03 -2.80
N ARG A 28 -30.21 -10.80 -4.04
CA ARG A 28 -30.44 -11.86 -5.02
C ARG A 28 -29.08 -12.50 -5.29
N ARG A 29 -28.78 -13.62 -4.64
CA ARG A 29 -27.58 -14.43 -4.92
C ARG A 29 -27.53 -14.71 -6.43
N PRO A 30 -26.47 -14.29 -7.14
CA PRO A 30 -26.27 -14.74 -8.52
C PRO A 30 -26.18 -16.27 -8.53
N SER A 31 -26.83 -16.87 -9.52
CA SER A 31 -26.97 -18.32 -9.67
C SER A 31 -25.60 -19.03 -9.58
N ALA A 32 -25.41 -19.84 -8.53
CA ALA A 32 -24.16 -20.52 -8.21
C ALA A 32 -23.73 -21.57 -9.26
N ALA A 33 -24.63 -21.96 -10.17
CA ALA A 33 -24.40 -23.08 -11.08
C ALA A 33 -23.54 -22.74 -12.32
N MET A 34 -23.30 -21.46 -12.64
CA MET A 34 -22.45 -21.07 -13.78
C MET A 34 -21.03 -20.62 -13.40
N THR A 35 -20.74 -20.44 -12.11
CA THR A 35 -19.41 -20.03 -11.63
C THR A 35 -18.45 -21.21 -11.40
N GLU A 36 -18.95 -22.43 -11.19
CA GLU A 36 -18.11 -23.59 -10.84
C GLU A 36 -17.20 -24.06 -11.98
N SER A 37 -17.69 -24.03 -13.23
CA SER A 37 -16.89 -24.43 -14.40
C SER A 37 -15.71 -23.48 -14.64
N SER A 38 -15.93 -22.17 -14.47
CA SER A 38 -14.89 -21.15 -14.63
C SER A 38 -13.83 -21.22 -13.52
N GLY A 39 -14.24 -21.58 -12.30
CA GLY A 39 -13.31 -21.72 -11.16
C GLY A 39 -12.27 -22.82 -11.35
N LEU A 40 -12.68 -23.98 -11.88
CA LEU A 40 -11.77 -25.12 -12.09
C LEU A 40 -10.68 -24.81 -13.13
N VAL A 41 -11.07 -24.18 -14.25
CA VAL A 41 -10.15 -23.77 -15.32
C VAL A 41 -9.15 -22.75 -14.80
N ASN A 42 -9.60 -21.80 -13.97
CA ASN A 42 -8.73 -20.83 -13.33
C ASN A 42 -7.72 -21.48 -12.38
N ALA A 43 -8.14 -22.44 -11.55
CA ALA A 43 -7.23 -23.13 -10.64
C ALA A 43 -6.14 -23.95 -11.36
N GLN A 44 -6.48 -24.58 -12.48
CA GLN A 44 -5.50 -25.28 -13.32
C GLN A 44 -4.50 -24.32 -13.97
N ARG A 45 -4.99 -23.19 -14.50
CA ARG A 45 -4.13 -22.13 -15.05
C ARG A 45 -3.17 -21.59 -13.99
N ILE A 46 -3.67 -21.26 -12.80
CA ILE A 46 -2.85 -20.77 -11.68
C ILE A 46 -1.76 -21.78 -11.31
N ARG A 47 -2.11 -23.07 -11.20
CA ARG A 47 -1.12 -24.13 -10.94
C ARG A 47 -0.06 -24.20 -12.04
N ALA A 48 -0.45 -24.16 -13.31
CA ALA A 48 0.50 -24.18 -14.42
C ALA A 48 1.44 -22.97 -14.39
N LEU A 49 0.94 -21.77 -14.07
CA LEU A 49 1.75 -20.57 -13.90
C LEU A 49 2.74 -20.68 -12.75
N VAL A 50 2.28 -21.17 -11.60
CA VAL A 50 3.15 -21.39 -10.42
C VAL A 50 4.22 -22.41 -10.76
N THR A 51 3.86 -23.56 -11.32
CA THR A 51 4.82 -24.59 -11.75
C THR A 51 5.84 -24.02 -12.73
N ARG A 52 5.40 -23.29 -13.75
CA ARG A 52 6.30 -22.63 -14.71
C ARG A 52 7.29 -21.69 -14.01
N HIS A 53 6.83 -20.89 -13.05
CA HIS A 53 7.69 -19.96 -12.32
C HIS A 53 8.69 -20.69 -11.41
N VAL A 54 8.22 -21.62 -10.57
CA VAL A 54 9.08 -22.29 -9.58
C VAL A 54 10.06 -23.29 -10.21
N SER A 55 9.76 -23.79 -11.41
CA SER A 55 10.64 -24.66 -12.20
C SER A 55 11.58 -23.89 -13.14
N SER A 56 11.53 -22.55 -13.16
CA SER A 56 12.44 -21.74 -13.96
C SER A 56 13.91 -22.02 -13.60
N THR A 57 14.78 -22.07 -14.60
CA THR A 57 16.23 -22.26 -14.44
C THR A 57 16.97 -20.94 -14.25
N GLY A 58 16.29 -19.79 -14.40
CA GLY A 58 16.90 -18.47 -14.24
C GLY A 58 17.34 -18.15 -12.80
N PRO A 59 17.93 -16.99 -12.50
CA PRO A 59 18.24 -16.60 -11.13
C PRO A 59 17.01 -16.62 -10.22
N VAL A 60 17.18 -16.96 -8.93
CA VAL A 60 16.08 -17.06 -7.96
C VAL A 60 15.35 -15.74 -7.78
N ASP A 61 16.08 -14.63 -7.88
CA ASP A 61 15.56 -13.27 -7.67
C ASP A 61 14.93 -12.65 -8.92
N GLN A 62 14.79 -13.42 -10.00
CA GLN A 62 14.18 -12.95 -11.23
C GLN A 62 12.82 -13.61 -11.43
N CYS A 63 11.77 -12.78 -11.38
CA CYS A 63 10.45 -13.11 -11.86
C CYS A 63 10.24 -12.44 -13.21
N ASP A 64 9.87 -13.22 -14.23
CA ASP A 64 9.46 -12.69 -15.53
C ASP A 64 8.31 -11.67 -15.32
N PRO A 65 8.48 -10.40 -15.72
CA PRO A 65 7.47 -9.36 -15.55
C PRO A 65 6.12 -9.73 -16.14
N ALA A 66 6.07 -10.45 -17.27
CA ALA A 66 4.82 -10.89 -17.88
C ALA A 66 4.07 -11.87 -16.97
N VAL A 67 4.81 -12.80 -16.35
CA VAL A 67 4.25 -13.78 -15.40
C VAL A 67 3.78 -13.10 -14.12
N LEU A 68 4.56 -12.15 -13.60
CA LEU A 68 4.17 -11.36 -12.42
C LEU A 68 2.87 -10.57 -12.67
N ASN A 69 2.77 -9.88 -13.80
CA ASN A 69 1.59 -9.11 -14.16
C ASN A 69 0.34 -9.99 -14.30
N GLU A 70 0.50 -11.21 -14.80
CA GLU A 70 -0.59 -12.20 -14.85
C GLU A 70 -1.06 -12.58 -13.45
N PHE A 71 -0.14 -12.83 -12.50
CA PHE A 71 -0.52 -13.09 -11.11
C PHE A 71 -1.19 -11.88 -10.44
N VAL A 72 -0.66 -10.68 -10.64
CA VAL A 72 -1.26 -9.43 -10.11
C VAL A 72 -2.68 -9.26 -10.63
N SER A 73 -2.92 -9.51 -11.92
CA SER A 73 -4.27 -9.47 -12.51
C SER A 73 -5.22 -10.49 -11.88
N ILE A 74 -4.73 -11.70 -11.55
CA ILE A 74 -5.52 -12.73 -10.87
C ILE A 74 -5.85 -12.30 -9.43
N VAL A 75 -4.90 -11.71 -8.71
CA VAL A 75 -5.12 -11.16 -7.37
C VAL A 75 -6.19 -10.07 -7.38
N HIS A 76 -6.14 -9.12 -8.33
CA HIS A 76 -7.18 -8.08 -8.48
C HIS A 76 -8.58 -8.65 -8.77
N ARG A 77 -8.68 -9.89 -9.25
CA ARG A 77 -9.95 -10.60 -9.47
C ARG A 77 -10.37 -11.48 -8.29
N GLY A 78 -9.69 -11.37 -7.15
CA GLY A 78 -9.96 -12.15 -5.94
C GLY A 78 -9.29 -13.52 -5.88
N GLY A 79 -8.36 -13.84 -6.79
CA GLY A 79 -7.70 -15.15 -6.89
C GLY A 79 -6.54 -15.38 -5.90
N SER A 80 -6.46 -14.62 -4.82
CA SER A 80 -5.36 -14.67 -3.84
C SER A 80 -5.24 -16.04 -3.16
N ALA A 81 -6.38 -16.62 -2.77
CA ALA A 81 -6.42 -17.91 -2.07
C ALA A 81 -5.96 -19.07 -2.95
N GLU A 82 -6.32 -19.05 -4.23
CA GLU A 82 -5.94 -20.06 -5.23
C GLU A 82 -4.45 -20.01 -5.55
N ILE A 83 -3.89 -18.79 -5.69
CA ILE A 83 -2.45 -18.59 -5.90
C ILE A 83 -1.67 -19.16 -4.72
N LEU A 84 -2.06 -18.77 -3.50
CA LEU A 84 -1.45 -19.30 -2.29
C LEU A 84 -1.61 -20.82 -2.25
N GLY A 85 -2.80 -21.35 -2.50
CA GLY A 85 -3.09 -22.79 -2.57
C GLY A 85 -2.14 -23.53 -3.52
N ALA A 86 -1.86 -22.98 -4.71
CA ALA A 86 -0.91 -23.53 -5.66
C ALA A 86 0.56 -23.42 -5.21
N LEU A 87 0.90 -22.39 -4.43
CA LEU A 87 2.25 -22.19 -3.87
C LEU A 87 2.54 -23.04 -2.63
N LYS A 88 1.52 -23.64 -2.00
CA LYS A 88 1.64 -24.41 -0.77
C LYS A 88 2.69 -25.52 -0.84
N ASP A 89 2.64 -26.35 -1.87
CA ASP A 89 3.55 -27.51 -2.00
C ASP A 89 4.97 -27.10 -2.40
N PRO A 90 5.18 -26.22 -3.40
CA PRO A 90 6.52 -25.65 -3.68
C PRO A 90 7.17 -24.98 -2.46
N PHE A 91 6.38 -24.26 -1.66
CA PHE A 91 6.86 -23.60 -0.45
C PHE A 91 7.24 -24.59 0.66
N LYS A 92 6.36 -25.55 0.96
CA LYS A 92 6.53 -26.46 2.11
C LYS A 92 7.48 -27.62 1.83
N HIS A 93 7.44 -28.17 0.63
CA HIS A 93 8.06 -29.44 0.26
C HIS A 93 9.07 -29.32 -0.90
N GLY A 94 9.20 -28.15 -1.50
CA GLY A 94 10.20 -27.91 -2.54
C GLY A 94 11.62 -28.06 -2.02
N VAL A 95 12.56 -28.33 -2.92
CA VAL A 95 13.99 -28.17 -2.65
C VAL A 95 14.30 -26.69 -2.36
N PRO A 96 15.43 -26.35 -1.69
CA PRO A 96 15.69 -24.97 -1.27
C PRO A 96 15.54 -23.91 -2.38
N ALA A 97 16.03 -24.19 -3.60
CA ALA A 97 15.85 -23.28 -4.74
C ALA A 97 14.37 -23.04 -5.11
N THR A 98 13.55 -24.09 -5.08
CA THR A 98 12.10 -24.00 -5.32
C THR A 98 11.40 -23.23 -4.22
N GLN A 99 11.78 -23.45 -2.96
CA GLN A 99 11.21 -22.71 -1.81
C GLN A 99 11.55 -21.22 -1.90
N LEU A 100 12.80 -20.88 -2.25
CA LEU A 100 13.24 -19.49 -2.40
C LEU A 100 12.52 -18.79 -3.56
N ARG A 101 12.28 -19.48 -4.69
CA ARG A 101 11.46 -18.92 -5.79
C ARG A 101 10.00 -18.71 -5.38
N ALA A 102 9.41 -19.67 -4.68
CA ALA A 102 8.05 -19.52 -4.16
C ALA A 102 7.97 -18.31 -3.20
N LEU A 103 8.95 -18.15 -2.30
CA LEU A 103 9.06 -17.00 -1.42
C LEU A 103 9.26 -15.69 -2.17
N HIS A 104 10.11 -15.68 -3.20
CA HIS A 104 10.31 -14.51 -4.05
C HIS A 104 9.01 -14.10 -4.75
N LEU A 105 8.26 -15.06 -5.31
CA LEU A 105 6.96 -14.76 -5.92
C LEU A 105 5.95 -14.19 -4.91
N ILE A 106 5.85 -14.78 -3.71
CA ILE A 106 4.97 -14.24 -2.64
C ILE A 106 5.37 -12.80 -2.31
N ASP A 107 6.67 -12.54 -2.15
CA ASP A 107 7.19 -11.19 -1.86
C ASP A 107 6.84 -10.20 -2.98
N ARG A 108 7.02 -10.59 -4.25
CA ARG A 108 6.63 -9.76 -5.39
C ARG A 108 5.13 -9.50 -5.42
N LEU A 109 4.29 -10.46 -5.04
CA LEU A 109 2.85 -10.23 -4.97
C LEU A 109 2.51 -9.25 -3.85
N VAL A 110 3.01 -9.44 -2.63
CA VAL A 110 2.85 -8.48 -1.53
C VAL A 110 3.31 -7.06 -1.92
N GLN A 111 4.34 -6.95 -2.76
CA GLN A 111 4.84 -5.65 -3.22
C GLN A 111 4.00 -4.99 -4.33
N ASN A 112 3.27 -5.76 -5.13
CA ASN A 112 2.60 -5.28 -6.35
C ASN A 112 1.06 -5.42 -6.31
N THR A 113 0.48 -5.88 -5.20
CA THR A 113 -0.96 -6.05 -5.06
C THR A 113 -1.51 -5.27 -3.85
N PRO A 114 -2.82 -5.02 -3.81
CA PRO A 114 -3.49 -4.46 -2.64
C PRO A 114 -3.29 -5.30 -1.36
N PRO A 115 -3.61 -4.74 -0.18
CA PRO A 115 -3.51 -5.40 1.11
C PRO A 115 -4.22 -6.75 1.19
N ASP A 116 -5.24 -6.99 0.36
CA ASP A 116 -6.03 -8.23 0.30
C ASP A 116 -5.17 -9.50 0.19
N PHE A 117 -4.12 -9.48 -0.63
CA PHE A 117 -3.21 -10.61 -0.74
C PHE A 117 -2.46 -10.86 0.57
N THR A 118 -2.00 -9.79 1.22
CA THR A 118 -1.35 -9.85 2.53
C THR A 118 -2.31 -10.36 3.60
N LEU A 119 -3.58 -9.93 3.58
CA LEU A 119 -4.61 -10.44 4.48
C LEU A 119 -4.78 -11.96 4.33
N CYS A 120 -4.85 -12.47 3.09
CA CYS A 120 -4.88 -13.92 2.83
C CYS A 120 -3.62 -14.63 3.36
N LEU A 121 -2.44 -14.03 3.20
CA LEU A 121 -1.17 -14.57 3.69
C LEU A 121 -1.10 -14.62 5.23
N THR A 122 -1.86 -13.76 5.92
CA THR A 122 -1.92 -13.69 7.39
C THR A 122 -3.01 -14.54 8.02
N THR A 123 -3.79 -15.26 7.22
CA THR A 123 -4.71 -16.28 7.74
C THR A 123 -3.95 -17.28 8.62
N GLU A 124 -4.63 -17.86 9.61
CA GLU A 124 -3.98 -18.77 10.57
C GLU A 124 -3.26 -19.93 9.88
N ASP A 125 -3.84 -20.47 8.81
CA ASP A 125 -3.28 -21.55 8.01
C ASP A 125 -1.95 -21.18 7.34
N TRP A 126 -1.84 -19.96 6.79
CA TRP A 126 -0.62 -19.50 6.14
C TRP A 126 0.41 -18.98 7.13
N ALA A 127 -0.01 -18.24 8.14
CA ALA A 127 0.87 -17.79 9.22
C ALA A 127 1.54 -18.98 9.93
N GLU A 128 0.78 -20.02 10.25
CA GLU A 128 1.32 -21.26 10.84
C GLU A 128 2.25 -21.99 9.86
N ARG A 129 1.94 -22.00 8.56
CA ARG A 129 2.80 -22.64 7.55
C ARG A 129 4.12 -21.91 7.39
N VAL A 130 4.10 -20.58 7.34
CA VAL A 130 5.29 -19.72 7.27
C VAL A 130 6.17 -19.97 8.51
N PHE A 131 5.56 -19.90 9.70
CA PHE A 131 6.26 -20.16 10.95
C PHE A 131 6.85 -21.57 11.03
N ARG A 132 6.06 -22.61 10.73
CA ARG A 132 6.53 -24.00 10.81
C ARG A 132 7.63 -24.29 9.80
N THR A 133 7.49 -23.82 8.56
CA THR A 133 8.50 -24.04 7.52
C THR A 133 9.84 -23.41 7.90
N SER A 134 9.83 -22.21 8.51
CA SER A 134 11.06 -21.58 9.01
C SER A 134 11.77 -22.39 10.11
N LYS A 135 11.01 -23.18 10.90
CA LYS A 135 11.55 -24.03 11.97
C LYS A 135 12.02 -25.38 11.47
N THR A 136 11.35 -25.96 10.47
CA THR A 136 11.57 -27.34 10.04
C THR A 136 12.41 -27.46 8.77
N THR A 137 12.63 -26.38 8.03
CA THR A 137 13.49 -26.42 6.84
C THR A 137 14.94 -26.74 7.23
N SER A 138 15.60 -27.57 6.41
CA SER A 138 17.02 -27.88 6.56
C SER A 138 17.93 -26.79 6.01
N SER A 139 17.41 -25.90 5.15
CA SER A 139 18.17 -24.79 4.59
C SER A 139 18.09 -23.57 5.49
N SER A 140 19.25 -23.16 6.03
CA SER A 140 19.39 -21.92 6.78
C SER A 140 18.96 -20.72 5.94
N GLU A 141 19.31 -20.68 4.66
CA GLU A 141 18.97 -19.60 3.74
C GLU A 141 17.45 -19.44 3.57
N VAL A 142 16.70 -20.54 3.44
CA VAL A 142 15.23 -20.50 3.36
C VAL A 142 14.63 -19.96 4.66
N ALA A 143 15.13 -20.41 5.81
CA ALA A 143 14.67 -19.93 7.11
C ALA A 143 14.92 -18.43 7.29
N ASP A 144 16.12 -17.95 6.94
CA ASP A 144 16.47 -16.52 7.00
C ASP A 144 15.60 -15.69 6.07
N ARG A 145 15.39 -16.19 4.84
CA ARG A 145 14.56 -15.50 3.85
C ARG A 145 13.12 -15.36 4.33
N ILE A 146 12.55 -16.41 4.95
CA ILE A 146 11.21 -16.33 5.55
C ILE A 146 11.17 -15.22 6.61
N MET A 147 12.10 -15.22 7.56
CA MET A 147 12.11 -14.26 8.68
C MET A 147 12.29 -12.82 8.18
N LEU A 148 13.19 -12.61 7.23
CA LEU A 148 13.42 -11.31 6.59
C LEU A 148 12.15 -10.80 5.89
N LEU A 149 11.46 -11.67 5.14
CA LEU A 149 10.23 -11.32 4.46
C LEU A 149 9.11 -10.97 5.43
N VAL A 150 8.95 -11.72 6.52
CA VAL A 150 7.96 -11.40 7.56
C VAL A 150 8.22 -10.03 8.18
N CYS A 151 9.48 -9.68 8.47
CA CYS A 151 9.85 -8.33 8.93
C CYS A 151 9.47 -7.25 7.89
N SER A 152 9.75 -7.51 6.61
CA SER A 152 9.44 -6.59 5.53
C SER A 152 7.94 -6.40 5.32
N TRP A 153 7.17 -7.48 5.30
CA TRP A 153 5.73 -7.45 5.15
C TRP A 153 5.04 -6.78 6.34
N HIS A 154 5.49 -7.05 7.57
CA HIS A 154 4.97 -6.37 8.77
C HIS A 154 5.21 -4.86 8.72
N LYS A 155 6.39 -4.42 8.26
CA LYS A 155 6.69 -2.98 8.12
C LYS A 155 5.80 -2.31 7.07
N ARG A 156 5.40 -3.04 6.02
CA ARG A 156 4.53 -2.52 4.96
C ARG A 156 3.04 -2.57 5.32
N TYR A 157 2.61 -3.66 5.97
CA TYR A 157 1.22 -3.93 6.31
C TYR A 157 1.13 -4.44 7.75
N PRO A 158 1.02 -3.54 8.75
CA PRO A 158 0.99 -3.90 10.18
C PRO A 158 -0.39 -4.43 10.62
N VAL A 159 -0.95 -5.37 9.85
CA VAL A 159 -2.24 -6.01 10.16
C VAL A 159 -2.10 -6.97 11.35
N GLU A 160 -3.18 -7.19 12.09
CA GLU A 160 -3.19 -7.99 13.34
C GLU A 160 -2.54 -9.38 13.16
N GLY A 161 -2.80 -10.05 12.03
CA GLY A 161 -2.21 -11.35 11.73
C GLY A 161 -0.69 -11.32 11.55
N MET A 162 -0.12 -10.25 10.98
CA MET A 162 1.34 -10.06 10.91
C MET A 162 1.93 -9.78 12.29
N VAL A 163 1.28 -8.94 13.11
CA VAL A 163 1.72 -8.64 14.49
C VAL A 163 1.79 -9.93 15.32
N LYS A 164 0.75 -10.78 15.23
CA LYS A 164 0.73 -12.10 15.89
C LYS A 164 1.85 -13.00 15.37
N LEU A 165 2.11 -13.00 14.06
CA LEU A 165 3.19 -13.80 13.47
C LEU A 165 4.58 -13.37 13.97
N ILE A 166 4.85 -12.06 14.01
CA ILE A 166 6.09 -11.48 14.58
C ILE A 166 6.26 -11.93 16.04
N ALA A 167 5.20 -11.79 16.85
CA ALA A 167 5.24 -12.21 18.25
C ALA A 167 5.56 -13.70 18.41
N ARG A 168 4.96 -14.57 17.56
CA ARG A 168 5.27 -16.02 17.55
C ARG A 168 6.73 -16.30 17.22
N PHE A 169 7.31 -15.57 16.26
CA PHE A 169 8.73 -15.70 15.94
C PHE A 169 9.60 -15.30 17.13
N GLN A 170 9.35 -14.14 17.74
CA GLN A 170 10.10 -13.64 18.89
C GLN A 170 10.03 -14.57 20.12
N GLN A 171 8.87 -15.20 20.34
CA GLN A 171 8.65 -16.13 21.47
C GLN A 171 9.15 -17.57 21.20
N SER A 172 9.59 -17.87 19.97
CA SER A 172 10.00 -19.22 19.59
C SER A 172 11.34 -19.60 20.21
N LYS A 173 11.39 -20.70 20.97
CA LYS A 173 12.64 -21.23 21.54
C LYS A 173 13.64 -21.75 20.49
N VAL A 174 13.18 -22.03 19.28
CA VAL A 174 14.01 -22.64 18.22
C VAL A 174 14.60 -21.58 17.28
N VAL A 175 13.79 -20.57 16.93
CA VAL A 175 14.17 -19.57 15.92
C VAL A 175 14.16 -18.13 16.47
N GLY A 176 13.80 -17.92 17.74
CA GLY A 176 13.60 -16.58 18.29
C GLY A 176 14.86 -15.72 18.32
N GLU A 177 15.98 -16.28 18.77
CA GLU A 177 17.27 -15.56 18.78
C GLU A 177 17.70 -15.18 17.35
N ARG A 178 17.61 -16.14 16.43
CA ARG A 178 17.90 -15.92 15.00
C ARG A 178 16.98 -14.86 14.39
N PHE A 179 15.70 -14.89 14.73
CA PHE A 179 14.72 -13.92 14.27
C PHE A 179 15.03 -12.52 14.80
N GLN A 180 15.38 -12.37 16.08
CA GLN A 180 15.76 -11.09 16.66
C GLN A 180 17.00 -10.49 15.96
N TYR A 181 17.99 -11.32 15.65
CA TYR A 181 19.16 -10.89 14.88
C TYR A 181 18.77 -10.36 13.49
N ILE A 182 17.95 -11.12 12.75
CA ILE A 182 17.47 -10.73 11.41
C ILE A 182 16.62 -9.46 11.48
N GLN A 183 15.75 -9.34 12.50
CA GLN A 183 14.91 -8.17 12.70
C GLN A 183 15.76 -6.92 13.00
N ALA A 184 16.78 -7.04 13.83
CA ALA A 184 17.72 -5.95 14.11
C ALA A 184 18.52 -5.55 12.85
N ASP A 185 19.01 -6.52 12.08
CA ASP A 185 19.70 -6.28 10.81
C ASP A 185 18.80 -5.59 9.78
N TYR A 186 17.56 -6.04 9.65
CA TYR A 186 16.56 -5.42 8.78
C TYR A 186 16.30 -3.97 9.17
N ASN A 187 16.03 -3.71 10.46
CA ASN A 187 15.79 -2.36 10.97
C ASN A 187 16.99 -1.44 10.73
N ARG A 188 18.22 -1.95 10.92
CA ARG A 188 19.46 -1.21 10.63
C ARG A 188 19.52 -0.79 9.16
N ARG A 189 19.29 -1.72 8.22
CA ARG A 189 19.29 -1.43 6.77
C ARG A 189 18.22 -0.43 6.35
N VAL A 190 17.04 -0.49 6.97
CA VAL A 190 15.96 0.47 6.71
C VAL A 190 16.35 1.87 7.19
N ALA A 191 16.91 1.98 8.40
CA ALA A 191 17.38 3.26 8.94
C ALA A 191 18.53 3.86 8.10
N GLU A 192 19.50 3.04 7.68
CA GLU A 192 20.60 3.47 6.80
C GLU A 192 20.08 4.02 5.46
N LYS A 193 19.08 3.35 4.85
CA LYS A 193 18.45 3.82 3.61
C LYS A 193 17.68 5.13 3.79
N GLN A 194 16.97 5.29 4.91
CA GLN A 194 16.27 6.54 5.23
C GLN A 194 17.26 7.69 5.42
N GLN A 195 18.34 7.46 6.17
CA GLN A 195 19.39 8.45 6.37
C GLN A 195 20.09 8.83 5.05
N GLN A 196 20.28 7.87 4.14
CA GLN A 196 20.85 8.15 2.82
C GLN A 196 19.94 9.03 1.97
N ARG A 197 18.61 8.81 2.00
CA ARG A 197 17.64 9.66 1.29
C ARG A 197 17.64 11.09 1.84
N GLN A 198 17.62 11.24 3.16
CA GLN A 198 17.70 12.56 3.81
C GLN A 198 18.97 13.32 3.41
N ARG A 199 20.13 12.66 3.40
CA ARG A 199 21.38 13.29 2.94
C ARG A 199 21.31 13.73 1.47
N GLN A 200 20.68 12.93 0.60
CA GLN A 200 20.51 13.27 -0.81
C GLN A 200 19.56 14.46 -1.00
N GLU A 201 18.48 14.53 -0.23
CA GLU A 201 17.52 15.64 -0.25
C GLU A 201 18.17 16.94 0.26
N GLU A 202 18.92 16.89 1.37
CA GLU A 202 19.67 18.05 1.89
C GLU A 202 20.72 18.56 0.89
N GLU A 203 21.42 17.65 0.20
CA GLU A 203 22.39 18.02 -0.82
C GLU A 203 21.71 18.68 -2.03
N GLN A 204 20.58 18.15 -2.48
CA GLN A 204 19.78 18.75 -3.55
C GLN A 204 19.27 20.14 -3.15
N GLN A 205 18.76 20.31 -1.93
CA GLN A 205 18.33 21.62 -1.43
C GLN A 205 19.48 22.62 -1.36
N ARG A 206 20.67 22.20 -0.91
CA ARG A 206 21.88 23.04 -0.91
C ARG A 206 22.28 23.47 -2.31
N GLN A 207 22.22 22.57 -3.30
CA GLN A 207 22.50 22.90 -4.70
C GLN A 207 21.49 23.90 -5.26
N GLN A 208 20.20 23.72 -4.95
CA GLN A 208 19.15 24.67 -5.36
C GLN A 208 19.34 26.06 -4.72
N GLN A 209 19.64 26.13 -3.41
CA GLN A 209 19.92 27.40 -2.74
C GLN A 209 21.16 28.09 -3.32
N MET A 210 22.22 27.34 -3.64
CA MET A 210 23.41 27.89 -4.27
C MET A 210 23.10 28.45 -5.67
N GLN A 211 22.26 27.77 -6.45
CA GLN A 211 21.85 28.25 -7.76
C GLN A 211 20.96 29.51 -7.67
N GLN A 212 20.08 29.59 -6.67
CA GLN A 212 19.29 30.79 -6.40
C GLN A 212 20.18 31.98 -6.02
N GLN A 213 21.19 31.79 -5.18
CA GLN A 213 22.14 32.85 -4.81
C GLN A 213 22.94 33.36 -6.01
N LEU A 214 23.34 32.48 -6.93
CA LEU A 214 24.02 32.87 -8.17
C LEU A 214 23.10 33.66 -9.12
N SER A 215 21.82 33.30 -9.19
CA SER A 215 20.84 34.01 -10.04
C SER A 215 20.36 35.34 -9.47
N ALA A 216 20.44 35.53 -8.15
CA ALA A 216 20.01 36.75 -7.46
C ALA A 216 21.06 37.88 -7.49
N GLN A 217 22.15 37.74 -8.24
CA GLN A 217 23.05 38.87 -8.44
C GLN A 217 22.30 39.99 -9.19
N PRO A 218 22.15 41.19 -8.58
CA PRO A 218 21.43 42.29 -9.20
C PRO A 218 22.20 42.70 -10.45
N SER A 219 21.61 42.42 -11.61
CA SER A 219 22.00 43.11 -12.84
C SER A 219 21.80 44.59 -12.58
N ARG A 220 22.90 45.33 -12.37
CA ARG A 220 22.90 46.79 -12.30
C ARG A 220 22.44 47.32 -13.66
N THR A 221 21.12 47.41 -13.85
CA THR A 221 20.51 48.18 -14.93
C THR A 221 20.70 49.66 -14.60
N VAL A 222 21.50 50.31 -15.42
CA VAL A 222 21.70 51.75 -15.42
C VAL A 222 20.40 52.41 -15.91
N HIS A 223 19.91 53.38 -15.11
CA HIS A 223 18.86 54.39 -15.34
C HIS A 223 18.07 54.43 -16.66
N ALA A 224 16.74 54.53 -16.54
CA ALA A 224 15.94 55.59 -17.20
C ALA A 224 14.54 55.74 -16.55
N ASP A 225 14.26 56.93 -16.00
CA ASP A 225 12.91 57.52 -15.85
C ASP A 225 12.22 57.64 -17.23
N PRO A 226 10.87 57.61 -17.39
CA PRO A 226 10.00 58.65 -16.81
C PRO A 226 8.51 58.32 -16.52
N VAL A 227 7.95 59.12 -15.59
CA VAL A 227 6.69 59.89 -15.65
C VAL A 227 5.40 59.24 -16.21
N GLY A 228 4.43 59.05 -15.30
CA GLY A 228 3.05 59.58 -15.41
C GLY A 228 2.03 58.87 -16.31
N GLY A 229 1.06 58.18 -15.70
CA GLY A 229 -0.17 57.75 -16.38
C GLY A 229 -1.19 57.06 -15.47
N PRO A 230 -2.51 57.19 -15.73
CA PRO A 230 -3.56 57.22 -14.71
C PRO A 230 -4.25 55.88 -14.40
N ALA A 231 -5.03 55.92 -13.31
CA ALA A 231 -5.79 54.86 -12.65
C ALA A 231 -6.59 53.90 -13.57
N PRO A 232 -6.63 52.57 -13.28
CA PRO A 232 -7.48 51.64 -13.99
C PRO A 232 -8.81 51.39 -13.29
N ALA A 233 -9.84 51.38 -14.14
CA ALA A 233 -11.23 51.09 -13.85
C ALA A 233 -11.51 49.61 -13.50
N SER A 234 -12.64 49.44 -12.84
CA SER A 234 -13.37 48.23 -12.44
C SER A 234 -13.15 47.00 -13.33
N ARG A 235 -12.55 45.95 -12.75
CA ARG A 235 -12.40 44.62 -13.38
C ARG A 235 -13.76 43.92 -13.53
N PRO A 236 -14.07 43.34 -14.71
CA PRO A 236 -15.18 42.40 -14.84
C PRO A 236 -14.89 41.15 -13.98
N ARG A 237 -15.93 40.59 -13.36
CA ARG A 237 -15.90 39.28 -12.68
C ARG A 237 -15.48 38.22 -13.71
N GLN A 238 -14.17 38.00 -13.82
CA GLN A 238 -13.62 36.80 -14.43
C GLN A 238 -14.08 35.63 -13.56
N THR A 239 -15.02 34.84 -14.07
CA THR A 239 -15.22 33.46 -13.61
C THR A 239 -13.85 32.80 -13.63
N GLN A 240 -13.31 32.62 -12.44
CA GLN A 240 -12.00 32.06 -12.15
C GLN A 240 -12.02 30.63 -12.69
N ARG A 241 -11.60 30.45 -13.94
CA ARG A 241 -11.29 29.12 -14.46
C ARG A 241 -10.14 28.63 -13.59
N VAL A 242 -10.45 27.67 -12.72
CA VAL A 242 -9.44 26.91 -12.01
C VAL A 242 -8.56 26.30 -13.09
N ASP A 243 -7.28 26.67 -13.10
CA ASP A 243 -6.33 26.05 -14.00
C ASP A 243 -6.24 24.57 -13.59
N LEU A 244 -6.69 23.70 -14.49
CA LEU A 244 -6.73 22.27 -14.24
C LEU A 244 -5.34 21.75 -13.88
N ASN A 245 -4.28 22.30 -14.49
CA ASN A 245 -2.92 21.88 -14.18
C ASN A 245 -2.53 22.21 -12.74
N THR A 246 -2.88 23.41 -12.25
CA THR A 246 -2.64 23.77 -10.85
C THR A 246 -3.39 22.84 -9.91
N LEU A 247 -4.68 22.59 -10.18
CA LEU A 247 -5.47 21.65 -9.38
C LEU A 247 -4.85 20.26 -9.37
N LEU A 248 -4.41 19.74 -10.52
CA LEU A 248 -3.79 18.42 -10.61
C LEU A 248 -2.47 18.34 -9.82
N MET A 249 -1.67 19.40 -9.82
CA MET A 249 -0.45 19.45 -9.01
C MET A 249 -0.77 19.44 -7.50
N ASP A 250 -1.77 20.21 -7.08
CA ASP A 250 -2.22 20.24 -5.68
C ASP A 250 -2.73 18.85 -5.25
N VAL A 251 -3.56 18.21 -6.08
CA VAL A 251 -4.07 16.85 -5.84
C VAL A 251 -2.93 15.85 -5.67
N GLN A 252 -1.91 15.90 -6.54
CA GLN A 252 -0.76 14.99 -6.46
C GLN A 252 0.07 15.23 -5.19
N GLY A 253 0.21 16.48 -4.75
CA GLY A 253 0.89 16.83 -3.50
C GLY A 253 0.17 16.23 -2.28
N ASP A 254 -1.14 16.43 -2.18
CA ASP A 254 -1.94 15.91 -1.08
C ASP A 254 -2.01 14.38 -1.10
N MET A 255 -2.11 13.76 -2.28
CA MET A 255 -2.06 12.30 -2.43
C MET A 255 -0.74 11.73 -1.91
N ALA A 256 0.39 12.34 -2.27
CA ALA A 256 1.69 11.92 -1.78
C ALA A 256 1.79 12.10 -0.25
N GLY A 257 1.23 13.18 0.29
CA GLY A 257 1.12 13.41 1.73
C GLY A 257 0.27 12.34 2.44
N LEU A 258 -0.87 11.99 1.85
CA LEU A 258 -1.77 10.95 2.39
C LEU A 258 -1.11 9.57 2.35
N GLU A 259 -0.50 9.20 1.22
CA GLU A 259 0.24 7.94 1.08
C GLU A 259 1.38 7.85 2.11
N TYR A 260 2.11 8.94 2.31
CA TYR A 260 3.16 9.01 3.32
C TYR A 260 2.60 8.86 4.74
N GLY A 261 1.56 9.61 5.10
CA GLY A 261 0.93 9.53 6.43
C GLY A 261 0.28 8.18 6.70
N ILE A 262 -0.22 7.50 5.66
CA ILE A 262 -0.69 6.11 5.74
C ILE A 262 0.45 5.16 6.17
N GLN A 263 1.67 5.37 5.65
CA GLN A 263 2.84 4.57 6.02
C GLN A 263 3.41 4.96 7.40
N HIS A 264 3.06 6.15 7.88
CA HIS A 264 3.54 6.77 9.11
C HIS A 264 2.39 7.42 9.90
N PRO A 265 1.57 6.62 10.60
CA PRO A 265 0.33 7.11 11.21
C PRO A 265 0.52 8.23 12.23
N ASP A 266 1.69 8.32 12.85
CA ASP A 266 2.08 9.36 13.81
C ASP A 266 2.36 10.72 13.16
N MET A 267 2.62 10.75 11.85
CA MET A 267 2.90 11.95 11.07
C MET A 267 1.76 12.33 10.11
N LEU A 268 0.65 11.58 10.14
CA LEU A 268 -0.49 11.87 9.29
C LEU A 268 -1.20 13.13 9.75
N ASP A 269 -1.13 14.18 8.93
CA ASP A 269 -1.92 15.39 9.13
C ASP A 269 -3.42 15.04 8.90
N PRO A 270 -4.29 15.25 9.90
CA PRO A 270 -5.72 14.93 9.79
C PRO A 270 -6.42 15.70 8.67
N ASP A 271 -5.90 16.84 8.23
CA ASP A 271 -6.50 17.63 7.16
C ASP A 271 -6.17 17.09 5.75
N THR A 272 -5.06 16.36 5.57
CA THR A 272 -4.65 15.83 4.25
C THR A 272 -5.67 14.87 3.66
N ALA A 273 -6.25 13.97 4.49
CA ALA A 273 -7.30 13.05 4.03
C ALA A 273 -8.57 13.81 3.60
N LYS A 274 -8.91 14.87 4.33
CA LYS A 274 -10.05 15.73 4.05
C LYS A 274 -9.85 16.55 2.77
N ASP A 275 -8.63 17.02 2.52
CA ASP A 275 -8.29 17.75 1.29
C ASP A 275 -8.27 16.81 0.08
N CYS A 276 -7.73 15.59 0.21
CA CYS A 276 -7.88 14.53 -0.78
C CYS A 276 -9.36 14.24 -1.11
N ALA A 277 -10.25 14.19 -0.10
CA ALA A 277 -11.68 13.99 -0.32
C ALA A 277 -12.33 15.16 -1.07
N LYS A 278 -11.96 16.41 -0.75
CA LYS A 278 -12.41 17.60 -1.50
C LYS A 278 -11.92 17.58 -2.95
N HIS A 279 -10.67 17.17 -3.17
CA HIS A 279 -10.06 17.01 -4.48
C HIS A 279 -10.79 15.96 -5.32
N LYS A 280 -11.09 14.79 -4.74
CA LYS A 280 -11.93 13.76 -5.36
C LYS A 280 -13.28 14.35 -5.81
N ALA A 281 -14.00 15.01 -4.91
CA ALA A 281 -15.31 15.59 -5.23
C ALA A 281 -15.23 16.67 -6.34
N THR A 282 -14.16 17.46 -6.35
CA THR A 282 -13.93 18.49 -7.37
C THR A 282 -13.63 17.89 -8.74
N LEU A 283 -12.73 16.90 -8.80
CA LEU A 283 -12.38 16.20 -10.03
C LEU A 283 -13.58 15.40 -10.60
N SER A 284 -14.38 14.74 -9.75
CA SER A 284 -15.62 14.08 -10.19
C SER A 284 -16.57 15.06 -10.88
N ARG A 285 -16.80 16.24 -10.29
CA ARG A 285 -17.63 17.28 -10.91
C ARG A 285 -17.08 17.79 -12.24
N ILE A 286 -15.76 17.90 -12.38
CA ILE A 286 -15.13 18.32 -13.65
C ILE A 286 -15.39 17.27 -14.74
N VAL A 287 -15.28 15.98 -14.41
CA VAL A 287 -15.52 14.88 -15.36
C VAL A 287 -16.99 14.78 -15.76
N GLU A 288 -17.90 14.96 -14.81
CA GLU A 288 -19.35 14.84 -15.00
C GLU A 288 -19.97 16.06 -15.68
N ASN A 289 -19.37 17.25 -15.54
CA ASN A 289 -19.94 18.48 -16.09
C ASN A 289 -19.53 18.68 -17.56
N PRO A 290 -20.46 18.53 -18.53
CA PRO A 290 -20.14 18.68 -19.95
C PRO A 290 -19.74 20.11 -20.35
N ALA A 291 -19.97 21.11 -19.49
CA ALA A 291 -19.55 22.49 -19.73
C ALA A 291 -18.02 22.70 -19.53
N HIS A 292 -17.33 21.78 -18.86
CA HIS A 292 -15.86 21.81 -18.79
C HIS A 292 -15.29 21.17 -20.05
N VAL A 293 -14.75 22.01 -20.93
CA VAL A 293 -14.01 21.56 -22.11
C VAL A 293 -12.63 21.10 -21.65
N ILE A 294 -12.49 19.80 -21.43
CA ILE A 294 -11.22 19.10 -21.21
C ILE A 294 -10.91 18.23 -22.43
N THR A 295 -9.64 18.11 -22.77
CA THR A 295 -9.19 17.18 -23.80
C THR A 295 -9.39 15.73 -23.35
N ASP A 296 -9.43 14.78 -24.30
CA ASP A 296 -9.57 13.36 -23.98
C ASP A 296 -8.38 12.85 -23.14
N ASP A 297 -7.17 13.36 -23.38
CA ASP A 297 -5.96 13.02 -22.63
C ASP A 297 -6.01 13.54 -21.18
N GLU A 298 -6.46 14.79 -20.98
CA GLU A 298 -6.70 15.33 -19.64
C GLU A 298 -7.79 14.54 -18.90
N ARG A 299 -8.87 14.17 -19.59
CA ARG A 299 -9.93 13.35 -19.02
C ARG A 299 -9.40 11.99 -18.55
N ALA A 300 -8.59 11.32 -19.36
CA ALA A 300 -7.97 10.05 -18.99
C ALA A 300 -7.07 10.20 -17.75
N THR A 301 -6.32 11.29 -17.68
CA THR A 301 -5.44 11.60 -16.54
C THR A 301 -6.24 11.87 -15.26
N VAL A 302 -7.31 12.67 -15.35
CA VAL A 302 -8.21 12.95 -14.22
C VAL A 302 -8.86 11.66 -13.71
N LEU A 303 -9.31 10.76 -14.59
CA LEU A 303 -9.89 9.48 -14.21
C LEU A 303 -8.88 8.57 -13.49
N ALA A 304 -7.64 8.51 -13.97
CA ALA A 304 -6.58 7.74 -13.31
C ALA A 304 -6.26 8.28 -11.90
N ILE A 305 -6.23 9.61 -11.74
CA ILE A 305 -6.01 10.26 -10.44
C ILE A 305 -7.20 10.02 -9.50
N LEU A 306 -8.44 10.10 -10.01
CA LEU A 306 -9.65 9.78 -9.24
C LEU A 306 -9.61 8.34 -8.70
N GLU A 307 -9.22 7.36 -9.52
CA GLU A 307 -9.08 5.96 -9.10
C GLU A 307 -8.05 5.83 -7.97
N GLN A 308 -6.89 6.48 -8.10
CA GLN A 308 -5.87 6.47 -7.05
C GLN A 308 -6.33 7.13 -5.75
N LEU A 309 -7.03 8.28 -5.82
CA LEU A 309 -7.63 8.95 -4.65
C LEU A 309 -8.62 8.05 -3.93
N VAL A 310 -9.51 7.38 -4.67
CA VAL A 310 -10.49 6.46 -4.09
C VAL A 310 -9.80 5.31 -3.35
N ASN A 311 -8.75 4.74 -3.94
CA ASN A 311 -7.99 3.66 -3.32
C ASN A 311 -7.26 4.12 -2.04
N LEU A 312 -6.61 5.28 -2.06
CA LEU A 312 -5.91 5.84 -0.89
C LEU A 312 -6.88 6.19 0.23
N LEU A 313 -7.98 6.87 -0.08
CA LEU A 313 -9.02 7.23 0.91
C LEU A 313 -9.66 5.98 1.52
N SER A 314 -9.95 4.95 0.71
CA SER A 314 -10.48 3.68 1.23
C SER A 314 -9.50 2.99 2.18
N PHE A 315 -8.20 3.07 1.91
CA PHE A 315 -7.18 2.52 2.80
C PHE A 315 -7.06 3.32 4.10
N HIS A 316 -7.07 4.64 4.01
CA HIS A 316 -7.10 5.53 5.17
C HIS A 316 -8.33 5.24 6.07
N ASP A 317 -9.51 5.10 5.46
CA ASP A 317 -10.76 4.78 6.15
C ASP A 317 -10.72 3.42 6.85
N ALA A 318 -10.12 2.42 6.21
CA ALA A 318 -9.93 1.11 6.82
C ALA A 318 -9.01 1.16 8.06
N ILE A 319 -8.02 2.06 8.08
CA ILE A 319 -7.10 2.22 9.21
C ILE A 319 -7.74 3.02 10.35
N ASN A 320 -8.39 4.13 10.02
CA ASN A 320 -8.83 5.13 11.00
C ASN A 320 -10.32 5.01 11.38
N GLY A 321 -11.10 4.19 10.66
CA GLY A 321 -12.55 4.06 10.87
C GLY A 321 -13.34 5.30 10.44
N THR A 322 -12.76 6.17 9.62
CA THR A 322 -13.44 7.31 8.99
C THR A 322 -14.14 6.88 7.70
N ASP A 323 -15.06 7.68 7.15
CA ASP A 323 -15.74 7.40 5.87
C ASP A 323 -15.57 8.58 4.89
N TYR A 324 -14.35 8.77 4.40
CA TYR A 324 -14.04 9.75 3.35
C TYR A 324 -14.24 9.17 1.94
N ALA A 325 -14.19 7.86 1.77
CA ALA A 325 -14.35 7.17 0.50
C ALA A 325 -15.81 7.11 0.04
N GLY A 326 -16.78 7.01 0.96
CA GLY A 326 -18.20 6.90 0.65
C GLY A 326 -18.95 8.23 0.51
N GLY A 327 -18.43 9.31 1.10
CA GLY A 327 -19.09 10.62 1.10
C GLY A 327 -18.86 11.43 -0.19
N ALA A 328 -19.79 11.33 -1.14
CA ALA A 328 -19.95 12.30 -2.22
C ALA A 328 -21.41 12.76 -2.28
#